data_AF-A0A378VJV3-F1
#
_entry.id   AF-A0A378VJV3-F1
#
_cell.length_a   1.000
_cell.length_b   1.000
_cell.length_c   1.000
_cell.angle_alpha   90.00
_cell.angle_beta   90.00
_cell.angle_gamma   90.00
#
_symmetry.space_group_name_H-M   'P 1'
#
loop_
_entity.id
_entity.type
_entity.pdbx_description
1 polymer ?
#
loop_
_entity_poly.entity_id
_entity_poly.type
_entity_poly.pdbx_seq_one_letter_code
_entity_poly.pdbx_strand_id
1 'polypeptide(L)' 'MKEAGFEILSTEGDSGEWTLVDAGDLVVHVMLPAVRDFYDIDTLWGGEKPSFHAGMQKPWHAAD' A
#
# COMPACT_ATOMS: atom_id res chain seq x y z
N MET A 1 -4.17 14.03 8.10
CA MET A 1 -4.08 13.32 9.38
C MET A 1 -3.72 14.29 10.51
N LYS A 2 -2.49 14.83 10.56
CA LYS A 2 -2.07 15.80 11.58
C LYS A 2 -2.97 17.04 11.69
N GLU A 3 -3.30 17.69 10.58
CA GLU A 3 -4.19 18.86 10.57
C GLU A 3 -5.64 18.54 11.01
N ALA A 4 -6.06 17.28 10.86
CA ALA A 4 -7.36 16.80 11.31
C ALA A 4 -7.33 16.27 12.76
N GLY A 5 -6.20 16.42 13.47
CA GLY A 5 -6.05 16.01 14.87
C GLY A 5 -5.68 14.53 15.09
N PHE A 6 -5.39 13.77 14.03
CA PHE A 6 -4.95 12.38 14.18
C PHE A 6 -3.44 12.30 14.43
N GLU A 7 -3.06 11.54 15.45
CA GLU A 7 -1.68 11.20 15.76
C GLU A 7 -1.18 10.10 14.82
N ILE A 8 0.08 10.22 14.37
CA ILE A 8 0.77 9.18 13.60
C ILE A 8 1.69 8.48 14.59
N LEU A 9 1.41 7.20 14.88
CA LEU A 9 2.16 6.40 15.83
C LEU A 9 3.50 5.94 15.25
N SER A 10 3.46 5.46 14.00
CA SER A 10 4.65 5.00 13.30
C SER A 10 4.50 5.12 11.78
N THR A 11 5.62 5.02 11.09
CA THR A 11 5.67 4.89 9.64
C THR A 11 6.76 3.87 9.30
N GLU A 12 6.43 2.90 8.47
CA GLU A 12 7.34 1.81 8.07
C GLU A 12 7.44 1.73 6.55
N GLY A 13 8.58 1.26 6.04
CA GLY A 13 8.84 1.11 4.61
C GLY A 13 9.63 2.29 4.03
N ASP A 14 10.95 2.09 3.92
CA ASP A 14 11.93 3.10 3.49
C ASP A 14 12.22 3.03 1.97
N SER A 15 11.80 1.96 1.29
CA SER A 15 12.10 1.70 -0.13
C SER A 15 11.17 2.41 -1.12
N GLY A 16 10.13 3.11 -0.64
CA GLY A 16 9.19 3.88 -1.47
C GLY A 16 8.20 3.04 -2.31
N GLU A 17 8.39 1.73 -2.38
CA GLU A 17 7.49 0.82 -3.10
C GLU A 17 6.24 0.47 -2.28
N TRP A 18 6.40 0.39 -0.96
CA TRP A 18 5.35 0.20 0.02
C TRP A 18 5.72 0.93 1.32
N THR A 19 4.90 1.89 1.70
CA THR A 19 4.95 2.56 3.01
C THR A 19 3.65 2.30 3.77
N LEU A 20 3.77 1.97 5.06
CA LEU A 20 2.67 1.83 6.01
C LEU A 20 2.67 3.03 6.95
N VAL A 21 1.50 3.61 7.21
CA VAL A 21 1.31 4.66 8.21
C VAL A 21 0.33 4.16 9.26
N ASP A 22 0.79 4.02 10.49
CA ASP A 22 -0.03 3.65 11.64
C ASP A 22 -0.58 4.91 12.33
N ALA A 23 -1.90 5.02 12.42
CA ALA A 23 -2.62 6.08 13.12
C ALA A 23 -3.55 5.52 14.21
N GLY A 24 -3.22 4.35 14.79
CA GLY A 24 -3.96 3.71 15.87
C GLY A 24 -5.20 2.99 15.36
N ASP A 25 -6.34 3.67 15.35
CA ASP A 25 -7.62 3.09 14.91
C ASP A 25 -7.68 2.86 13.38
N LEU A 26 -6.73 3.42 12.64
CA LEU A 26 -6.63 3.32 11.19
C LEU A 26 -5.18 3.13 10.75
N VAL A 27 -4.98 2.21 9.80
CA VAL A 27 -3.69 1.97 9.15
C VAL A 27 -3.81 2.25 7.66
N VAL A 28 -2.93 3.10 7.14
CA VAL A 28 -2.88 3.45 5.70
C VAL A 28 -1.75 2.68 5.04
N HIS A 29 -2.07 1.99 3.95
CA HIS A 29 -1.07 1.36 3.09
C HIS A 29 -0.92 2.17 1.81
N VAL A 30 0.28 2.69 1.56
CA VAL A 30 0.65 3.38 0.32
C VAL A 30 1.57 2.45 -0.46
N MET A 31 1.15 2.04 -1.65
CA MET A 31 1.86 1.06 -2.47
C MET A 31 1.94 1.52 -3.92
N LEU A 32 3.01 1.16 -4.62
CA LEU A 32 3.03 1.23 -6.07
C LEU A 32 1.97 0.30 -6.67
N PRO A 33 1.38 0.65 -7.83
CA PRO A 33 0.29 -0.13 -8.45
C PRO A 33 0.61 -1.62 -8.56
N ALA A 34 1.82 -1.92 -9.00
CA ALA A 34 2.21 -3.27 -9.26
C ALA A 34 2.43 -4.06 -7.92
N VAL A 35 2.87 -3.38 -6.85
CA VAL A 35 3.06 -3.99 -5.50
C VAL A 35 1.70 -4.33 -4.92
N ARG A 36 0.75 -3.40 -5.05
CA ARG A 36 -0.64 -3.62 -4.65
C ARG A 36 -1.30 -4.74 -5.44
N ASP A 37 -1.01 -4.86 -6.73
CA ASP A 37 -1.48 -5.98 -7.57
C ASP A 37 -0.92 -7.33 -7.11
N PHE A 38 0.36 -7.35 -6.71
CA PHE A 38 1.06 -8.56 -6.26
C PHE A 38 0.58 -9.02 -4.88
N TYR A 39 0.52 -8.12 -3.89
CA TYR A 39 0.16 -8.48 -2.51
C TYR A 39 -1.34 -8.57 -2.26
N ASP A 40 -2.18 -7.85 -3.02
CA ASP A 40 -3.65 -7.95 -2.99
C ASP A 40 -4.25 -7.98 -1.56
N ILE A 41 -3.79 -7.06 -0.70
CA ILE A 41 -4.30 -6.97 0.67
C ILE A 41 -5.78 -6.56 0.69
N ASP A 42 -6.28 -5.95 -0.38
CA ASP A 42 -7.70 -5.59 -0.53
C ASP A 42 -8.58 -6.84 -0.36
N THR A 43 -8.23 -7.95 -1.01
CA THR A 43 -8.98 -9.22 -0.93
C THR A 43 -8.91 -9.86 0.47
N LEU A 44 -7.77 -9.73 1.17
CA LEU A 44 -7.62 -10.22 2.54
C LEU A 44 -8.65 -9.59 3.50
N TRP A 45 -8.96 -8.31 3.29
CA TRP A 45 -9.95 -7.56 4.06
C TRP A 45 -11.35 -7.57 3.45
N GLY A 46 -11.61 -8.47 2.49
CA GLY A 46 -12.91 -8.64 1.85
C GLY A 46 -13.29 -7.57 0.82
N GLY A 47 -12.33 -6.74 0.40
CA GLY A 47 -12.48 -5.78 -0.69
C GLY A 47 -12.11 -6.37 -2.06
N GLU A 48 -12.20 -5.54 -3.09
CA GLU A 48 -11.71 -5.85 -4.44
C GLU A 48 -10.54 -4.91 -4.75
N LYS A 49 -9.40 -5.48 -5.19
CA LYS A 49 -8.27 -4.63 -5.61
C LYS A 49 -8.62 -3.82 -6.85
N PRO A 50 -8.09 -2.59 -6.98
CA PRO A 50 -8.31 -1.78 -8.17
C PRO A 50 -7.70 -2.43 -9.42
N SER A 51 -8.41 -2.32 -10.55
CA SER A 51 -7.86 -2.72 -11.85
C SER A 51 -6.86 -1.68 -12.36
N PHE A 52 -5.61 -2.09 -12.54
CA PHE A 52 -4.58 -1.25 -13.14
C PHE A 52 -4.51 -1.53 -14.66
N HIS A 53 -4.77 -0.53 -15.50
CA HIS A 53 -4.70 -0.70 -16.95
C HIS A 53 -3.25 -0.88 -17.40
N ALA A 54 -2.93 -2.07 -17.92
CA ALA A 54 -1.60 -2.46 -18.35
C ALA A 54 -1.21 -1.82 -19.69
N GLY A 55 -0.76 -0.56 -19.66
CA GLY A 55 0.23 -0.06 -20.64
C GLY A 55 1.67 -0.43 -20.27
N MET A 56 1.88 -0.93 -19.05
CA MET A 56 3.16 -1.36 -18.51
C MET A 56 3.08 -2.86 -18.28
N GLN A 57 3.88 -3.62 -19.04
CA GLN A 57 4.12 -5.05 -18.80
C GLN A 57 4.44 -5.28 -17.32
N LYS A 58 3.90 -6.35 -16.72
CA LYS A 58 4.18 -6.75 -15.34
C LYS A 58 5.70 -6.83 -15.12
N PRO A 59 6.33 -5.91 -14.37
CA PRO A 59 7.78 -5.88 -14.24
C PRO A 59 8.20 -6.52 -12.92
N TRP A 60 7.62 -7.66 -12.55
CA TRP A 60 7.96 -8.32 -11.29
C TRP A 60 9.15 -9.25 -11.48
N HIS A 61 10.35 -8.68 -11.36
CA HIS A 61 11.45 -9.29 -10.62
C HIS A 61 11.23 -8.96 -9.15
N ALA A 62 10.33 -9.70 -8.48
CA ALA A 62 10.20 -9.62 -7.04
C ALA A 62 11.18 -10.63 -6.42
N ALA A 63 12.13 -10.11 -5.64
CA ALA A 63 13.10 -10.81 -4.78
C ALA A 63 14.28 -11.49 -5.48
N ASP A 64 15.40 -10.76 -5.57
CA ASP A 64 16.73 -11.27 -5.21
C ASP A 64 17.10 -10.74 -3.82
#